data_AF-A0A2Z6UJ97-F1
#
_entry.id   AF-A0A2Z6UJ97-F1
#
_cell.length_a   1.000
_cell.length_b   1.000
_cell.length_c   1.000
_cell.angle_alpha   90.00
_cell.angle_beta   90.00
_cell.angle_gamma   90.00
#
_symmetry.space_group_name_H-M   'P 1'
#
loop_
_entity.id
_entity.type
_entity.pdbx_description
1 polymer ?
#
loop_
_entity_poly.entity_id
_entity_poly.type
_entity_poly.pdbx_seq_one_letter_code
_entity_poly.pdbx_strand_id
1 'polypeptide(L)' 'MTIKDGCVITEEALKPNAPKIPTVCQHFSIDFTNVQGLMEGEGWQF' A
#
# COMPACT_ATOMS: atom_id res chain seq x y z
N MET A 1 -5.17 -20.88 -3.25
CA MET A 1 -5.92 -19.64 -2.94
C MET A 1 -5.04 -18.50 -3.38
N THR A 2 -5.38 -17.83 -4.49
CA THR A 2 -4.58 -16.73 -5.03
C THR A 2 -5.37 -15.45 -4.73
N ILE A 3 -4.75 -14.50 -4.04
CA ILE A 3 -5.36 -13.19 -3.83
C ILE A 3 -5.39 -12.51 -5.20
N LYS A 4 -6.59 -12.22 -5.70
CA LYS A 4 -6.81 -11.34 -6.86
C LYS A 4 -7.23 -9.98 -6.30
N ASP A 5 -6.63 -8.91 -6.81
CA ASP A 5 -6.96 -7.52 -6.45
C ASP A 5 -6.72 -7.15 -4.97
N GLY A 6 -5.60 -7.62 -4.40
CA GLY A 6 -5.20 -7.25 -3.04
C GLY A 6 -4.41 -5.93 -2.98
N CYS A 7 -4.72 -5.07 -2.02
CA CYS A 7 -3.96 -3.85 -1.73
C CYS A 7 -3.11 -4.04 -0.47
N VAL A 8 -1.82 -3.67 -0.55
CA VAL A 8 -0.89 -3.74 0.58
C VAL A 8 -1.03 -2.50 1.46
N ILE A 9 -1.34 -2.69 2.74
CA ILE A 9 -1.44 -1.59 3.69
C ILE A 9 -0.14 -1.50 4.49
N THR A 10 0.52 -0.35 4.45
CA THR A 10 1.78 -0.12 5.17
C THR A 10 1.95 1.32 5.63
N GLU A 11 2.49 1.49 6.83
CA GLU A 11 2.91 2.80 7.39
C GLU A 11 4.42 3.05 7.17
N GLU A 12 5.10 2.20 6.39
CA GLU A 12 6.49 2.46 6.03
C GLU A 12 6.59 3.66 5.08
N ALA A 13 7.53 4.55 5.36
CA ALA A 13 7.81 5.67 4.46
C ALA A 13 8.43 5.18 3.14
N LEU A 14 8.01 5.81 2.03
CA LEU A 14 8.62 5.59 0.73
C LEU A 14 10.08 6.07 0.76
N LYS A 15 11.01 5.15 0.55
CA LYS A 15 12.44 5.45 0.47
C LYS A 15 13.01 4.95 -0.85
N PRO A 16 13.35 5.87 -1.78
CA PRO A 16 13.94 5.47 -3.05
C PRO A 16 15.27 4.74 -2.79
N ASN A 17 15.49 3.64 -3.51
CA ASN A 17 16.68 2.77 -3.40
C ASN A 17 16.83 1.99 -2.09
N ALA A 18 15.75 1.80 -1.32
CA ALA A 18 15.73 0.91 -0.15
C ALA A 18 14.67 -0.20 -0.33
N PRO A 19 14.92 -1.43 0.16
CA PRO A 19 13.97 -2.55 0.08
C PRO A 19 12.84 -2.40 1.12
N LYS A 20 12.07 -1.32 1.01
CA LYS A 20 10.89 -1.03 1.83
C LYS A 20 9.63 -1.52 1.13
N ILE A 21 8.59 -1.88 1.88
CA ILE A 21 7.31 -2.33 1.32
C ILE A 21 6.80 -1.40 0.19
N PRO A 22 6.68 -0.08 0.39
CA PRO A 22 6.19 0.80 -0.68
C PRO A 22 7.10 0.81 -1.91
N THR A 23 8.43 0.70 -1.73
CA THR A 23 9.40 0.65 -2.84
C THR A 23 9.29 -0.65 -3.64
N VAL A 24 9.09 -1.77 -2.95
CA VAL A 24 8.88 -3.09 -3.57
C VAL A 24 7.54 -3.10 -4.31
N CYS A 25 6.45 -2.67 -3.66
CA CYS A 25 5.13 -2.57 -4.30
C CYS A 25 5.17 -1.66 -5.53
N GLN A 26 5.85 -0.51 -5.45
CA GLN A 26 6.05 0.38 -6.59
C GLN A 26 6.82 -0.29 -7.74
N HIS A 27 7.90 -1.03 -7.43
CA HIS A 27 8.71 -1.72 -8.44
C HIS A 27 7.94 -2.82 -9.18
N PHE A 28 7.08 -3.55 -8.48
CA PHE A 28 6.27 -4.64 -9.04
C PHE A 28 4.88 -4.20 -9.49
N SER A 29 4.57 -2.89 -9.44
CA SER A 29 3.24 -2.34 -9.76
C SER A 29 2.10 -3.02 -8.99
N ILE A 30 2.32 -3.28 -7.70
CA ILE A 30 1.33 -3.81 -6.77
C ILE A 30 0.68 -2.61 -6.07
N ASP A 31 -0.66 -2.61 -5.99
CA ASP A 31 -1.40 -1.58 -5.26
C ASP A 31 -1.00 -1.58 -3.77
N PHE A 32 -0.72 -0.39 -3.25
CA PHE A 32 -0.43 -0.18 -1.85
C PHE A 32 -0.94 1.18 -1.39
N THR A 33 -1.31 1.26 -0.12
CA THR A 33 -1.69 2.51 0.54
C THR A 33 -1.28 2.48 2.01
N ASN A 34 -1.42 3.61 2.69
CA ASN A 34 -1.32 3.70 4.14
C ASN A 34 -2.72 3.54 4.78
N VAL A 35 -2.77 3.49 6.11
CA VAL A 35 -4.02 3.34 6.86
C VAL A 35 -4.99 4.49 6.56
N GLN A 36 -4.49 5.71 6.38
CA GLN A 36 -5.32 6.86 6.00
C GLN A 36 -6.01 6.65 4.64
N GLY A 37 -5.26 6.28 3.60
CA GLY A 37 -5.82 6.04 2.27
C GLY A 37 -6.73 4.82 2.21
N LEU A 38 -6.54 3.82 3.10
CA LEU A 38 -7.52 2.75 3.27
C LEU A 38 -8.85 3.29 3.80
N MET A 39 -8.79 4.10 4.87
CA MET A 39 -9.97 4.67 5.51
C MET A 39 -10.71 5.62 4.56
N GLU A 40 -9.98 6.44 3.77
CA GLU A 40 -10.56 7.29 2.73
C GLU A 40 -11.21 6.45 1.61
N GLY A 41 -10.57 5.35 1.18
CA GLY A 41 -11.12 4.44 0.17
C GLY A 41 -12.40 3.73 0.63
N GLU A 42 -12.48 3.40 1.92
CA GLU A 42 -13.67 2.77 2.54
C GLU A 42 -14.72 3.80 2.99
N GLY A 43 -14.49 5.10 2.76
CA GLY A 43 -15.44 6.17 3.09
C GLY A 43 -15.63 6.43 4.58
N TRP A 44 -14.62 6.16 5.40
CA TRP A 44 -14.68 6.42 6.84
C TRP A 44 -14.68 7.93 7.12
N GLN A 45 -15.63 8.39 7.93
CA GLN A 45 -15.74 9.79 8.36
C GLN A 45 -15.36 9.89 9.84
N PHE A 46 -14.45 10.83 10.16
CA PHE A 46 -13.96 11.12 11.51
C PHE A 46 -14.76 12.22 12.19
#